data_AF-A0A3P7NIL4-F1
#
_entry.id   AF-A0A3P7NIL4-F1
#
_cell.length_a   1.000
_cell.length_b   1.000
_cell.length_c   1.000
_cell.angle_alpha   90.00
_cell.angle_beta   90.00
_cell.angle_gamma   90.00
#
_symmetry.space_group_name_H-M   'P 1'
#
loop_
_entity.id
_entity.type
_entity.pdbx_description
1 polymer ?
#
loop_
_entity_poly.entity_id
_entity_poly.type
_entity_poly.pdbx_seq_one_letter_code
_entity_poly.pdbx_strand_id
1 'polypeptide(L)'
;MAENASATPSASGDAPPALTEMTSKDYYFDSYAHFGIHEEMLKDEVRTVTYRNSIYHNKHLFKDKIVMDVGSGTGILSMFAARAGAKKVFA
;
A
#
# COMPACT_ATOMS: atom_id res chain seq x y z
N MET A 1 16.19 -51.48 21.66
CA MET A 1 15.40 -50.73 20.67
C MET A 1 15.18 -49.35 21.23
N ALA A 2 15.98 -48.40 20.78
CA ALA A 2 15.81 -46.97 21.09
C ALA A 2 15.41 -46.31 19.77
N GLU A 3 14.31 -45.55 19.78
CA GLU A 3 14.02 -44.43 18.87
C GLU A 3 12.73 -43.78 19.41
N ASN A 4 12.82 -42.67 20.13
CA ASN A 4 13.09 -41.28 19.74
C ASN A 4 11.77 -40.53 19.52
N ALA A 5 11.50 -39.59 20.43
CA ALA A 5 10.45 -38.61 20.31
C ALA A 5 10.76 -37.68 19.14
N SER A 6 9.83 -37.52 18.19
CA SER A 6 9.83 -36.36 17.30
C SER A 6 8.64 -35.48 17.65
N ALA A 7 8.95 -34.36 18.28
CA ALA A 7 8.03 -33.24 18.36
C ALA A 7 7.72 -32.76 16.94
N THR A 8 6.46 -32.78 16.54
CA THR A 8 6.01 -32.11 15.31
C THR A 8 6.17 -30.60 15.48
N PRO A 9 6.86 -29.90 14.56
CA PRO A 9 6.98 -28.46 14.65
C PRO A 9 5.63 -27.84 14.30
N SER A 10 5.10 -27.01 15.20
CA SER A 10 4.00 -26.10 14.92
C SER A 10 4.50 -25.00 13.98
N ALA A 11 4.43 -25.23 12.68
CA ALA A 11 4.56 -24.17 11.69
C ALA A 11 3.19 -23.49 11.52
N SER A 12 2.96 -22.43 12.30
CA SER A 12 1.90 -21.46 12.03
C SER A 12 2.29 -20.65 10.80
N GLY A 13 1.97 -21.17 9.62
CA GLY A 13 1.92 -20.42 8.37
C GLY A 13 0.50 -20.50 7.86
N ASP A 14 -0.21 -19.36 7.80
CA ASP A 14 -1.49 -19.29 7.12
C ASP A 14 -1.30 -19.84 5.70
N ALA A 15 -1.90 -21.00 5.44
CA ALA A 15 -2.01 -21.50 4.09
C ALA A 15 -2.82 -20.49 3.28
N PRO A 16 -2.42 -20.17 2.04
CA PRO A 16 -3.25 -19.30 1.20
C PRO A 16 -4.65 -19.93 1.11
N PRO A 17 -5.73 -19.12 1.22
CA PRO A 17 -7.09 -19.62 1.19
C PRO A 17 -7.30 -20.44 -0.07
N ALA A 18 -8.08 -21.53 0.05
CA ALA A 18 -8.44 -22.34 -1.10
C ALA A 18 -9.06 -21.44 -2.18
N LEU A 19 -8.81 -21.70 -3.47
CA LEU A 19 -9.34 -20.89 -4.58
C LEU A 19 -10.87 -20.71 -4.53
N THR A 20 -11.58 -21.64 -3.88
CA THR A 20 -13.03 -21.60 -3.65
C THR A 20 -13.47 -20.60 -2.58
N GLU A 21 -12.56 -20.10 -1.75
CA GLU A 21 -12.81 -19.13 -0.68
C GLU A 21 -12.32 -17.71 -1.01
N MET A 22 -11.55 -17.55 -2.10
CA MET A 22 -11.13 -16.23 -2.56
C MET A 22 -12.33 -15.41 -3.04
N THR A 23 -12.49 -14.23 -2.46
CA THR A 23 -13.53 -13.28 -2.84
C THR A 23 -12.97 -12.26 -3.83
N SER A 24 -13.84 -11.48 -4.46
CA SER A 24 -13.43 -10.36 -5.31
C SER A 24 -12.53 -9.35 -4.59
N LYS A 25 -12.65 -9.24 -3.26
CA LYS A 25 -11.79 -8.40 -2.42
C LYS A 25 -10.34 -8.87 -2.45
N ASP A 26 -10.12 -10.18 -2.36
CA ASP A 26 -8.78 -10.77 -2.32
C ASP A 26 -8.08 -10.58 -3.66
N TYR A 27 -8.79 -10.83 -4.76
CA TYR A 27 -8.28 -10.54 -6.11
C TYR A 27 -8.00 -9.05 -6.33
N TYR A 28 -8.84 -8.16 -5.81
CA TYR A 28 -8.63 -6.72 -5.92
C TYR A 28 -7.34 -6.30 -5.20
N PHE A 29 -7.15 -6.69 -3.95
CA PHE A 29 -5.95 -6.32 -3.20
C PHE A 29 -4.68 -6.98 -3.76
N ASP A 30 -4.76 -8.24 -4.19
CA ASP A 30 -3.63 -8.95 -4.79
C ASP A 30 -3.20 -8.32 -6.13
N SER A 31 -4.15 -7.82 -6.92
CA SER A 31 -3.81 -7.09 -8.15
C SER A 31 -2.97 -5.83 -7.88
N TYR A 32 -3.24 -5.12 -6.77
CA TYR A 32 -2.45 -3.97 -6.32
C TYR A 32 -1.20 -4.37 -5.52
N ALA A 33 -0.96 -5.64 -5.22
CA ALA A 33 0.34 -6.08 -4.69
C ALA A 33 1.42 -6.12 -5.80
N HIS A 34 1.00 -6.23 -7.06
CA HIS A 34 1.92 -6.31 -8.19
C HIS A 34 2.48 -4.94 -8.60
N PHE A 35 3.81 -4.83 -8.72
CA PHE A 35 4.47 -3.56 -9.05
C PHE A 35 4.03 -2.98 -10.40
N GLY A 36 3.68 -3.84 -11.37
CA GLY A 36 3.29 -3.42 -12.72
C GLY A 36 2.07 -2.48 -12.75
N ILE A 37 1.08 -2.72 -11.89
CA ILE A 37 -0.10 -1.83 -11.77
C ILE A 37 0.32 -0.46 -11.22
N HIS A 38 1.24 -0.43 -10.26
CA HIS A 38 1.78 0.83 -9.74
C HIS A 38 2.67 1.56 -10.74
N GLU A 39 3.45 0.82 -11.53
CA GLU A 39 4.29 1.39 -12.58
C GLU A 39 3.46 2.07 -13.67
N GLU A 40 2.40 1.41 -14.15
CA GLU A 40 1.44 1.98 -15.10
C GLU A 40 0.81 3.25 -14.53
N MET A 41 0.32 3.17 -13.29
CA MET A 41 -0.21 4.31 -12.56
C MET A 41 0.79 5.47 -12.48
N LEU A 42 2.04 5.22 -12.08
CA LEU A 42 3.06 6.26 -11.93
C LEU A 42 3.50 6.88 -13.27
N LYS A 43 3.51 6.08 -14.35
CA LYS A 43 3.81 6.56 -15.71
C LYS A 43 2.67 7.34 -16.36
N ASP A 44 1.45 7.22 -15.85
CA ASP A 44 0.39 8.17 -16.20
C ASP A 44 0.74 9.55 -15.62
N GLU A 45 1.35 10.37 -16.47
CA GLU A 45 1.81 11.72 -16.12
C GLU A 45 0.64 12.65 -15.82
N VAL A 46 -0.44 12.60 -16.60
CA VAL A 46 -1.61 13.46 -16.40
C VAL A 46 -2.17 13.23 -15.01
N ARG A 47 -2.36 11.97 -14.62
CA ARG A 47 -2.82 11.59 -13.28
C ARG A 47 -1.84 12.03 -12.20
N THR A 48 -0.57 11.62 -12.30
CA THR A 48 0.42 11.80 -11.23
C THR A 48 0.80 13.28 -11.02
N VAL A 49 0.98 14.02 -12.13
CA VAL A 49 1.31 15.45 -12.07
C VAL A 49 0.13 16.28 -11.61
N THR A 50 -1.10 15.91 -11.96
CA THR A 50 -2.29 16.65 -11.48
C THR A 50 -2.41 16.57 -9.97
N TYR A 51 -2.27 15.38 -9.36
CA TYR A 51 -2.24 15.26 -7.90
C TYR A 51 -1.09 16.06 -7.28
N ARG A 52 0.14 15.92 -7.80
CA ARG A 52 1.31 16.69 -7.34
C ARG A 52 1.03 18.19 -7.35
N ASN A 53 0.52 18.72 -8.46
CA ASN A 53 0.28 20.14 -8.64
C ASN A 53 -0.85 20.63 -7.73
N SER A 54 -1.92 19.84 -7.55
CA SER A 54 -3.01 20.18 -6.62
C SER A 54 -2.51 20.38 -5.19
N ILE A 55 -1.55 19.56 -4.76
CA ILE A 55 -0.92 19.64 -3.44
C ILE A 55 0.10 20.80 -3.40
N TYR A 56 1.02 20.86 -4.37
CA TYR A 56 2.16 21.79 -4.35
C TYR A 56 1.79 23.24 -4.63
N HIS A 57 0.74 23.49 -5.39
CA HIS A 57 0.25 24.85 -5.61
C HIS A 57 -0.65 25.33 -4.46
N ASN A 58 -1.07 24.43 -3.57
CA ASN A 58 -1.91 24.74 -2.42
C ASN A 58 -1.26 24.34 -1.09
N LYS A 59 0.06 24.51 -0.95
CA LYS A 59 0.80 24.13 0.28
C LYS A 59 0.20 24.70 1.56
N HIS A 60 -0.45 25.86 1.51
CA HIS A 60 -1.12 26.47 2.65
C HIS A 60 -2.24 25.60 3.25
N LEU A 61 -2.83 24.70 2.45
CA LEU A 61 -3.82 23.72 2.92
C LEU A 61 -3.18 22.49 3.60
N PHE A 62 -1.91 22.20 3.30
CA PHE A 62 -1.20 21.02 3.80
C PHE A 62 -0.24 21.34 4.94
N LYS A 63 0.35 22.53 4.95
CA LYS A 63 1.36 22.93 5.92
C LYS A 63 0.85 22.80 7.35
N ASP A 64 1.62 22.11 8.17
CA ASP A 64 1.36 21.82 9.58
C ASP A 64 0.07 21.03 9.84
N LYS A 65 -0.54 20.41 8.81
CA LYS A 65 -1.75 19.59 8.95
C LYS A 65 -1.46 18.10 9.12
N ILE A 66 -2.45 17.38 9.63
CA ILE A 66 -2.47 15.92 9.65
C ILE A 66 -3.24 15.46 8.41
N VAL A 67 -2.63 14.59 7.61
CA VAL A 67 -3.17 14.09 6.33
C VAL A 67 -3.36 12.58 6.40
N MET A 68 -4.41 12.07 5.75
CA MET A 68 -4.69 10.64 5.56
C MET A 68 -4.69 10.34 4.06
N ASP A 69 -3.86 9.38 3.63
CA ASP A 69 -3.77 8.88 2.25
C ASP A 69 -4.44 7.51 2.19
N VAL A 70 -5.65 7.44 1.62
CA VAL A 70 -6.45 6.21 1.60
C VAL A 70 -6.11 5.40 0.36
N GLY A 71 -5.55 4.20 0.55
CA GLY A 71 -5.06 3.38 -0.55
C GLY A 71 -3.72 3.90 -1.08
N SER A 72 -2.79 4.18 -0.16
CA SER A 72 -1.54 4.88 -0.44
C SER A 72 -0.63 4.18 -1.46
N GLY A 73 -0.77 2.86 -1.63
CA GLY A 73 -0.01 2.08 -2.61
C GLY A 73 1.49 2.24 -2.39
N THR A 74 2.18 2.79 -3.40
CA THR A 74 3.62 3.11 -3.30
C THR A 74 3.95 4.32 -2.41
N GLY A 75 2.94 5.02 -1.87
CA GLY A 75 3.09 6.17 -1.00
C GLY A 75 3.43 7.48 -1.72
N ILE A 76 3.32 7.53 -3.06
CA ILE A 76 3.72 8.72 -3.83
C ILE A 76 2.95 9.99 -3.45
N LEU A 77 1.64 9.87 -3.19
CA LEU A 77 0.80 11.00 -2.79
C LEU A 77 1.12 11.46 -1.36
N SER A 78 1.32 10.50 -0.45
CA SER A 78 1.83 10.75 0.89
C SER A 78 3.16 11.52 0.87
N MET A 79 4.10 11.16 0.00
CA MET A 79 5.37 11.87 -0.16
C MET A 79 5.17 13.30 -0.68
N PHE A 80 4.20 13.54 -1.58
CA PHE A 80 3.86 14.90 -2.00
C PHE A 80 3.27 15.72 -0.84
N ALA A 81 2.34 15.16 -0.06
CA ALA A 81 1.78 15.85 1.10
C ALA A 81 2.86 16.20 2.14
N ALA A 82 3.79 15.28 2.42
CA ALA A 82 4.93 15.52 3.30
C ALA A 82 5.83 16.66 2.78
N ARG A 83 6.19 16.64 1.48
CA ARG A 83 6.97 17.72 0.85
C ARG A 83 6.25 19.06 0.80
N ALA A 84 4.92 19.06 0.81
CA ALA A 84 4.10 20.27 0.90
C ALA A 84 4.02 20.85 2.32
N GLY A 85 4.58 20.16 3.32
CA GLY A 85 4.71 20.64 4.69
C GLY A 85 3.72 20.01 5.68
N ALA A 86 3.07 18.91 5.34
CA ALA A 86 2.22 18.19 6.29
C ALA A 86 3.00 17.84 7.57
N LYS A 87 2.39 18.05 8.73
CA LYS A 87 2.97 17.72 10.04
C LYS A 87 3.09 16.21 10.24
N LYS A 88 2.08 15.47 9.78
CA LYS A 88 2.04 14.01 9.83
C LYS A 88 1.15 13.51 8.70
N VAL A 89 1.60 12.44 8.03
CA VAL A 89 0.81 11.72 7.04
C VAL A 89 0.60 10.29 7.56
N PHE A 90 -0.65 9.83 7.54
CA PHE A 90 -1.01 8.42 7.71
C PHE A 90 -1.26 7.84 6.32
N ALA A 91 -0.66 6.69 6.04
CA ALA A 91 -0.63 6.04 4.73
C ALA A 91 -0.83 4.55 4.90
#